data_AF-A0A5R8NDS9-F1
#
_entry.id   AF-A0A5R8NDS9-F1
#
_cell.length_a   1.000
_cell.length_b   1.000
_cell.length_c   1.000
_cell.angle_alpha   90.00
_cell.angle_beta   90.00
_cell.angle_gamma   90.00
#
_symmetry.space_group_name_H-M   'P 1'
#
loop_
_entity.id
_entity.type
_entity.pdbx_description
1 polymer ?
#
loop_
_entity_poly.entity_id
_entity_poly.type
_entity_poly.pdbx_seq_one_letter_code
_entity_poly.pdbx_strand_id
1 'polypeptide(L)' 'MYVVRTIPGTRAVKTYRCPGCDHEIMPGVAHIVAWPAYGGEDDRRHWHRGCWNGRRTRSITRRWS' A
#
# COMPACT_ATOMS: atom_id res chain seq x y z
N MET A 1 3.34 12.23 10.51
CA MET A 1 1.91 12.17 10.13
C MET A 1 1.81 11.67 8.69
N TYR A 2 0.80 10.87 8.36
CA TYR A 2 0.60 10.33 7.00
C TYR A 2 -0.77 10.73 6.49
N VAL A 3 -0.84 11.09 5.21
CA VAL A 3 -2.12 11.21 4.49
C VAL A 3 -2.40 9.87 3.83
N VAL A 4 -3.67 9.45 3.86
CA VAL A 4 -4.11 8.16 3.33
C VAL A 4 -5.36 8.37 2.48
N ARG A 5 -5.39 7.77 1.30
CA ARG A 5 -6.56 7.70 0.44
C ARG A 5 -6.88 6.27 0.06
N THR A 6 -8.16 5.93 0.06
CA THR A 6 -8.66 4.62 -0.36
C THR A 6 -8.88 4.61 -1.86
N ILE A 7 -8.39 3.57 -2.54
CA ILE A 7 -8.60 3.35 -3.97
C ILE A 7 -9.55 2.17 -4.14
N PRO A 8 -10.77 2.37 -4.69
CA PRO A 8 -11.66 1.27 -5.00
C PRO A 8 -11.08 0.44 -6.16
N GLY A 9 -11.38 -0.85 -6.19
CA GLY A 9 -10.87 -1.78 -7.20
C GLY A 9 -11.20 -1.36 -8.64
N THR A 10 -12.38 -0.78 -8.83
CA THR A 10 -12.84 -0.23 -10.12
C THR A 10 -11.95 0.90 -10.66
N ARG A 11 -11.17 1.57 -9.81
CA ARG A 11 -10.21 2.63 -10.20
C ARG A 11 -8.76 2.15 -10.16
N ALA A 12 -8.52 0.92 -9.72
CA ALA A 12 -7.20 0.31 -9.68
C ALA A 12 -6.90 -0.33 -11.06
N VAL A 13 -6.46 0.49 -12.01
CA VAL A 13 -6.20 0.05 -13.39
C VAL A 13 -4.73 -0.31 -13.67
N LYS A 14 -3.85 -0.11 -12.69
CA LYS A 14 -2.41 -0.38 -12.80
C LYS A 14 -1.93 -1.30 -11.69
N THR A 15 -0.89 -2.08 -11.99
CA THR A 15 -0.17 -2.87 -11.00
C THR A 15 0.77 -1.99 -10.20
N TYR A 16 0.80 -2.18 -8.87
CA TYR A 16 1.72 -1.48 -7.96
C TYR A 16 2.38 -2.45 -7.00
N ARG A 17 3.58 -2.14 -6.49
CA ARG A 17 4.27 -2.97 -5.50
C ARG A 17 3.99 -2.48 -4.08
N CYS A 18 3.54 -3.37 -3.21
CA CYS A 18 3.20 -3.04 -1.82
C CYS A 18 4.45 -3.08 -0.92
N PRO A 19 4.88 -1.98 -0.28
CA PRO A 19 6.10 -1.97 0.55
C PRO A 19 6.04 -2.88 1.78
N GLY A 20 4.83 -3.15 2.31
CA GLY A 20 4.68 -3.94 3.53
C GLY A 20 4.76 -5.46 3.35
N CYS A 21 4.66 -5.97 2.13
CA CYS A 21 4.75 -7.40 1.83
C CYS A 21 5.54 -7.72 0.56
N ASP A 22 6.02 -6.69 -0.15
CA ASP A 22 6.77 -6.77 -1.40
C ASP A 22 6.04 -7.45 -2.58
N HIS A 23 4.76 -7.78 -2.40
CA HIS A 23 3.90 -8.35 -3.44
C HIS A 23 3.21 -7.28 -4.27
N GLU A 24 2.78 -7.67 -5.46
CA GLU A 24 2.02 -6.85 -6.38
C GLU A 24 0.56 -6.69 -5.95
N ILE A 25 0.07 -5.47 -6.08
CA ILE A 25 -1.34 -5.09 -6.02
C ILE A 25 -1.81 -5.09 -7.48
N MET A 26 -2.54 -6.13 -7.86
CA MET A 26 -3.05 -6.27 -9.23
C MET A 26 -4.15 -5.26 -9.54
N PRO A 27 -4.41 -4.95 -10.83
CA PRO A 27 -5.58 -4.21 -11.23
C PRO A 27 -6.87 -4.86 -10.71
N GLY A 28 -7.88 -4.04 -10.39
CA GLY A 28 -9.12 -4.51 -9.76
C GLY A 28 -9.03 -4.68 -8.24
N VAL A 29 -7.83 -4.68 -7.64
CA VAL A 29 -7.67 -4.84 -6.18
C VAL A 29 -7.85 -3.51 -5.46
N ALA A 30 -8.86 -3.45 -4.59
CA ALA A 30 -9.10 -2.28 -3.73
C ALA A 30 -8.02 -2.15 -2.65
N HIS A 31 -7.26 -1.06 -2.71
CA HIS A 31 -6.06 -0.82 -1.92
C HIS A 31 -6.02 0.62 -1.39
N ILE A 32 -4.91 1.04 -0.79
CA ILE A 32 -4.74 2.42 -0.34
C ILE A 32 -3.48 3.04 -0.91
N VAL A 33 -3.48 4.36 -0.94
CA VAL A 33 -2.31 5.17 -1.25
C VAL A 33 -1.99 6.01 -0.02
N ALA A 34 -0.74 5.98 0.41
CA ALA A 34 -0.29 6.72 1.58
C ALA A 34 1.04 7.43 1.31
N TRP A 35 1.18 8.64 1.85
CA TRP A 35 2.38 9.47 1.74
C TRP A 35 2.61 10.29 3.01
N PRO A 36 3.86 10.72 3.30
CA PRO A 36 4.16 11.59 4.43
C PRO A 36 3.48 12.95 4.26
N ALA A 37 2.83 13.46 5.31
CA ALA A 37 2.15 14.75 5.25
C ALA A 37 3.07 15.94 4.92
N TYR A 38 4.36 15.81 5.25
CA TYR A 38 5.39 16.83 5.03
C TYR A 38 6.28 16.57 3.81
N GLY A 39 6.13 15.44 3.13
CA GLY A 39 6.93 15.04 1.96
C GLY A 39 6.23 15.29 0.62
N GLY A 40 5.00 15.80 0.63
CA GLY A 40 4.21 15.99 -0.58
C GLY A 40 3.63 14.70 -1.15
N GLU A 41 2.78 14.85 -2.16
CA GLU A 41 2.07 13.75 -2.83
C GLU A 41 2.99 12.93 -3.77
N ASP A 42 4.22 13.39 -4.01
CA ASP A 42 5.17 12.69 -4.89
C ASP A 42 5.70 11.39 -4.25
N ASP A 43 5.75 11.32 -2.92
CA ASP A 43 6.16 10.12 -2.16
C ASP A 43 5.02 9.12 -1.92
N ARG A 44 4.00 9.14 -2.78
CA ARG A 44 2.87 8.21 -2.73
C ARG A 44 3.32 6.76 -2.89
N ARG A 45 2.96 5.95 -1.91
CA ARG A 45 3.14 4.49 -1.95
C ARG A 45 1.80 3.79 -1.89
N HIS A 46 1.67 2.73 -2.67
CA HIS A 46 0.47 1.90 -2.73
C HIS A 46 0.61 0.72 -1.77
N TRP A 47 -0.41 0.48 -0.95
CA TRP A 47 -0.41 -0.58 0.05
C TRP A 47 -1.68 -1.40 -0.04
N HIS A 48 -1.58 -2.71 0.18
CA HIS A 48 -2.73 -3.49 0.60
C HIS A 48 -3.29 -2.93 1.91
N ARG A 49 -4.62 -2.94 2.06
CA ARG A 49 -5.31 -2.45 3.28
C ARG A 49 -4.76 -3.09 4.55
N GLY A 50 -4.62 -4.42 4.56
CA GLY A 50 -4.06 -5.16 5.69
C GLY A 50 -2.58 -4.82 5.97
N CYS A 51 -1.77 -4.65 4.92
CA CYS A 51 -0.37 -4.27 5.06
C CYS A 51 -0.20 -2.89 5.68
N TRP A 52 -1.04 -1.93 5.31
CA TRP A 52 -1.01 -0.62 5.93
C TRP A 52 -1.41 -0.64 7.40
N ASN A 53 -2.51 -1.32 7.74
CA ASN A 53 -2.98 -1.39 9.13
C ASN A 53 -1.92 -2.03 10.04
N GLY A 54 -1.24 -3.07 9.55
CA GLY A 54 -0.15 -3.73 10.26
C GLY A 54 1.23 -3.10 10.09
N ARG A 55 1.39 -1.97 9.38
CA ARG A 55 2.73 -1.46 8.99
C ARG A 55 3.68 -1.14 10.14
N ARG A 56 3.16 -0.91 11.35
CA ARG A 56 3.97 -0.65 12.55
C ARG A 56 4.39 -1.92 13.28
N THR A 57 3.68 -3.03 13.05
CA THR A 57 3.86 -4.29 13.76
C THR A 57 4.33 -5.42 12.84
N ARG A 58 4.20 -5.24 11.52
CA ARG A 58 4.72 -6.17 10.50
C ARG A 58 6.19 -5.88 10.25
N SER A 59 7.04 -6.77 10.75
CA SER A 59 8.31 -7.08 10.10
C SER A 59 8.00 -7.93 8.87
N ILE A 60 8.72 -7.73 7.75
CA ILE A 60 8.59 -8.58 6.56
C ILE A 60 8.67 -10.04 7.02
N THR A 61 7.52 -10.71 7.04
CA THR A 61 7.48 -12.11 7.46
C THR A 61 7.80 -12.87 6.17
N ARG A 62 9.09 -12.96 5.83
CA ARG A 62 9.55 -13.94 4.84
C ARG A 62 9.28 -15.32 5.44
N ARG A 63 8.05 -15.79 5.32
CA ARG A 63 7.67 -17.17 5.63
C ARG A 63 7.17 -17.79 4.34
N TRP A 64 8.14 -18.04 3.46
CA TRP A 64 7.98 -19.06 2.45
C TRP A 64 8.55 -20.33 3.08
N SER A 65 7.66 -21.28 3.41
CA SER A 65 8.00 -22.69 3.65
C SER A 65 7.79 -23.45 2.36
#